data_AF-A0A9P5RZE3-F1
#
_entry.id   AF-A0A9P5RZE3-F1
#
_cell.length_a   1.000
_cell.length_b   1.000
_cell.length_c   1.000
_cell.angle_alpha   90.00
_cell.angle_beta   90.00
_cell.angle_gamma   90.00
#
_symmetry.space_group_name_H-M   'P 1'
#
loop_
_entity.id
_entity.type
_entity.pdbx_description
1 polymer ?
#
loop_
_entity_poly.entity_id
_entity_poly.type
_entity_poly.pdbx_seq_one_letter_code
_entity_poly.pdbx_strand_id
1 'polypeptide(L)'
;MTVQAQYPDPSQALKDLEAAGSKNRRDGLSAEELMDSITQGGLTYNDFLILPGFINFQAHAVQLESKITKRITLKTPFLSSPMDTVTETEMAIAMALLGGIGIIHHNCTPEQQAEMVRKVK
;
A
#
# COMPACT_ATOMS: atom_id res chain seq x y z
N MET A 1 9.40 12.13 -54.19
CA MET A 1 8.28 12.71 -53.41
C MET A 1 8.51 12.37 -51.95
N THR A 2 9.18 13.26 -51.23
CA THR A 2 9.47 13.11 -49.80
C THR A 2 8.22 13.54 -49.04
N VAL A 3 7.49 12.58 -48.49
CA VAL A 3 6.38 12.86 -47.58
C VAL A 3 6.99 13.41 -46.29
N GLN A 4 6.87 14.72 -46.06
CA GLN A 4 7.21 15.28 -44.76
C GLN A 4 6.25 14.68 -43.73
N ALA A 5 6.77 13.90 -42.79
CA ALA A 5 6.00 13.43 -41.65
C ALA A 5 5.58 14.65 -40.82
N GLN A 6 4.30 14.97 -40.83
CA GLN A 6 3.73 16.06 -40.04
C GLN A 6 3.50 15.53 -38.62
N TYR A 7 4.44 15.81 -37.72
CA TYR A 7 4.32 15.45 -36.31
C TYR A 7 3.34 16.40 -35.60
N PRO A 8 2.55 15.91 -34.63
CA PRO A 8 1.65 16.75 -33.83
C PRO A 8 2.44 17.78 -32.99
N ASP A 9 1.81 18.92 -32.70
CA ASP A 9 2.41 20.00 -31.90
C ASP A 9 2.51 19.58 -30.41
N PRO A 10 3.71 19.57 -29.81
CA PRO A 10 3.90 19.22 -28.40
C PRO A 10 3.07 20.08 -27.43
N SER A 11 2.78 21.33 -27.79
CA SER A 11 2.00 22.27 -26.97
C SER A 11 0.54 21.82 -26.78
N GLN A 12 0.05 20.99 -27.71
CA GLN A 12 -1.31 20.50 -27.75
C GLN A 12 -1.44 19.09 -27.14
N ALA A 13 -0.34 18.44 -26.75
CA ALA A 13 -0.31 17.05 -26.29
C ALA A 13 -1.29 16.72 -25.15
N LEU A 14 -1.50 17.63 -24.19
CA LEU A 14 -2.50 17.46 -23.12
C LEU A 14 -3.92 17.41 -23.68
N LYS A 15 -4.26 18.32 -24.59
CA LYS A 15 -5.59 18.35 -25.23
C LYS A 15 -5.77 17.16 -26.16
N ASP A 16 -4.69 16.68 -26.78
CA ASP A 16 -4.71 15.46 -27.59
C ASP A 16 -4.88 14.21 -26.73
N LEU A 17 -4.31 14.16 -25.52
CA LEU A 17 -4.57 13.10 -24.53
C LEU A 17 -6.00 13.14 -24.00
N GLU A 18 -6.55 14.33 -23.77
CA GLU A 18 -7.97 14.50 -23.40
C GLU A 18 -8.90 14.10 -24.56
N ALA A 19 -8.57 14.50 -25.79
CA ALA A 19 -9.32 14.16 -26.99
C ALA A 19 -9.17 12.67 -27.39
N ALA A 20 -8.00 12.05 -27.18
CA ALA A 20 -7.81 10.61 -27.30
C ALA A 20 -8.48 9.85 -26.14
N GLY A 21 -8.54 10.47 -24.97
CA GLY A 21 -9.36 10.06 -23.83
C GLY A 21 -10.86 10.00 -24.14
N SER A 22 -11.29 10.55 -25.29
CA SER A 22 -12.63 10.39 -25.85
C SER A 22 -12.96 8.97 -26.35
N LYS A 23 -12.07 7.97 -26.17
CA LYS A 23 -12.43 6.53 -26.23
C LYS A 23 -12.52 5.84 -24.86
N ASN A 24 -12.71 6.64 -23.80
CA ASN A 24 -13.27 6.23 -22.51
C ASN A 24 -12.40 5.35 -21.60
N ARG A 25 -11.09 5.23 -21.84
CA ARG A 25 -10.17 4.51 -20.95
C ARG A 25 -8.85 5.25 -20.77
N ARG A 26 -8.41 5.39 -19.52
CA ARG A 26 -7.03 5.80 -19.21
C ARG A 26 -6.08 4.65 -19.53
N ASP A 27 -4.79 4.94 -19.65
CA ASP A 27 -3.77 3.90 -19.79
C ASP A 27 -3.75 2.99 -18.56
N GLY A 28 -3.46 1.71 -18.76
CA GLY A 28 -3.55 0.65 -17.75
C GLY A 28 -4.94 0.01 -17.59
N LEU A 29 -5.13 -0.59 -16.41
CA LEU A 29 -6.37 -1.24 -15.94
C LEU A 29 -6.75 -0.67 -14.57
N SER A 30 -8.04 -0.54 -14.29
CA SER A 30 -8.50 -0.23 -12.94
C SER A 30 -8.33 -1.43 -12.01
N ALA A 31 -8.44 -1.22 -10.70
CA ALA A 31 -8.37 -2.31 -9.73
C ALA A 31 -9.53 -3.31 -9.93
N GLU A 32 -10.71 -2.82 -10.30
CA GLU A 32 -11.88 -3.66 -10.58
C GLU A 32 -11.70 -4.51 -11.84
N GLU A 33 -11.10 -3.94 -12.89
CA GLU A 33 -10.78 -4.68 -14.13
C GLU A 33 -9.67 -5.71 -13.90
N LEU A 34 -8.65 -5.35 -13.11
CA LEU A 34 -7.51 -6.23 -12.81
C LEU A 34 -7.91 -7.37 -11.87
N MET A 35 -8.74 -7.11 -10.88
CA MET A 35 -9.11 -8.07 -9.82
C MET A 35 -10.37 -8.88 -10.15
N ASP A 36 -10.79 -8.91 -11.41
CA ASP A 36 -11.89 -9.77 -11.86
C ASP A 36 -11.44 -11.24 -11.88
N SER A 37 -11.93 -12.00 -10.90
CA SER A 37 -11.57 -13.41 -10.71
C SER A 37 -12.05 -14.34 -11.83
N ILE A 38 -13.02 -13.90 -12.65
CA ILE A 38 -13.53 -14.69 -13.77
C ILE A 38 -12.56 -14.61 -14.95
N THR A 39 -12.02 -13.43 -15.23
CA THR A 39 -11.17 -13.19 -16.40
C THR A 39 -9.68 -13.32 -16.10
N GLN A 40 -9.24 -12.88 -14.91
CA GLN A 40 -7.83 -12.83 -14.50
C GLN A 40 -7.44 -13.93 -13.48
N GLY A 41 -8.43 -14.58 -12.86
CA GLY A 41 -8.19 -15.64 -11.86
C GLY A 41 -7.76 -15.08 -10.49
N GLY A 42 -6.98 -15.87 -9.75
CA GLY A 42 -6.46 -15.48 -8.44
C GLY A 42 -5.06 -14.89 -8.56
N LEU A 43 -4.92 -13.59 -8.32
CA LEU A 43 -3.65 -12.86 -8.40
C LEU A 43 -2.96 -12.76 -7.02
N THR A 44 -1.63 -12.78 -7.03
CA THR A 44 -0.76 -12.40 -5.90
C THR A 44 0.07 -11.14 -6.23
N TYR A 45 0.85 -10.65 -5.27
CA TYR A 45 1.57 -9.38 -5.39
C TYR A 45 2.55 -9.31 -6.57
N ASN A 46 3.10 -10.45 -6.99
CA ASN A 46 4.07 -10.52 -8.09
C ASN A 46 3.42 -10.52 -9.48
N ASP A 47 2.10 -10.65 -9.57
CA ASP A 47 1.40 -10.82 -10.85
C ASP A 47 1.04 -9.47 -11.50
N PHE A 48 1.24 -8.35 -10.81
CA PHE A 48 0.90 -7.03 -11.33
C PHE A 48 1.91 -5.95 -10.91
N LEU A 49 1.83 -4.81 -11.60
CA LEU A 49 2.62 -3.61 -11.32
C LEU A 49 1.68 -2.40 -11.17
N ILE A 50 2.12 -1.40 -10.43
CA ILE A 50 1.40 -0.12 -10.30
C ILE A 50 2.01 0.88 -11.27
N LEU A 51 1.19 1.48 -12.15
CA LEU A 51 1.64 2.52 -13.05
C LEU A 51 1.94 3.82 -12.28
N PRO A 52 3.04 4.53 -12.61
CA PRO A 52 3.38 5.78 -11.95
C PRO A 52 2.40 6.90 -12.30
N GLY A 53 2.18 7.80 -11.34
CA GLY A 53 1.43 9.04 -11.53
C GLY A 53 2.34 10.26 -11.64
N PHE A 54 1.72 11.45 -11.70
CA PHE A 54 2.43 12.72 -11.63
C PHE A 54 2.89 13.02 -10.19
N ILE A 55 4.12 13.53 -10.04
CA ILE A 55 4.72 13.85 -8.73
C ILE A 55 4.97 15.36 -8.65
N ASN A 56 4.44 16.01 -7.63
CA ASN A 56 4.68 17.42 -7.31
C ASN A 56 5.03 17.66 -5.83
N PHE A 57 5.38 16.61 -5.09
CA PHE A 57 5.72 16.66 -3.67
C PHE A 57 6.95 15.79 -3.37
N GLN A 58 7.55 15.99 -2.19
CA GLN A 58 8.70 15.23 -1.72
C GLN A 58 8.25 13.98 -0.96
N ALA A 59 9.04 12.90 -1.03
CA ALA A 59 8.67 11.61 -0.44
C ALA A 59 8.37 11.66 1.08
N HIS A 60 9.09 12.48 1.85
CA HIS A 60 8.87 12.60 3.30
C HIS A 60 7.55 13.31 3.67
N ALA A 61 6.87 13.95 2.71
CA ALA A 61 5.57 14.58 2.92
C ALA A 61 4.41 13.57 2.86
N VAL A 62 4.67 12.32 2.45
CA VAL A 62 3.66 11.26 2.37
C VAL A 62 3.24 10.83 3.78
N GLN A 63 1.94 10.86 4.05
CA GLN A 63 1.38 10.40 5.32
C GLN A 63 1.13 8.89 5.27
N LEU A 64 1.65 8.18 6.28
CA LEU A 64 1.52 6.73 6.42
C LEU A 64 0.50 6.32 7.50
N GLU A 65 -0.27 7.29 8.01
CA GLU A 65 -1.28 7.02 9.03
C GLU A 65 -2.31 6.02 8.54
N SER A 66 -2.51 4.96 9.32
CA SER A 66 -3.33 3.84 8.91
C SER A 66 -4.20 3.35 10.06
N LYS A 67 -5.45 3.00 9.74
CA LYS A 67 -6.41 2.45 10.70
C LYS A 67 -6.23 0.94 10.79
N ILE A 68 -5.95 0.45 11.98
CA ILE A 68 -5.82 -0.99 12.25
C ILE A 68 -7.13 -1.56 12.81
N THR A 69 -7.87 -0.75 13.56
CA THR A 69 -9.23 -1.08 13.98
C THR A 69 -10.14 0.11 13.72
N LYS A 70 -11.46 -0.05 13.97
CA LYS A 70 -12.42 1.06 13.89
C LYS A 70 -12.05 2.26 14.76
N ARG A 71 -11.26 2.07 15.82
CA ARG A 71 -10.92 3.11 16.82
C ARG A 71 -9.42 3.33 17.03
N ILE A 72 -8.55 2.53 16.43
CA ILE A 72 -7.09 2.62 16.61
C ILE A 72 -6.45 3.01 15.28
N THR A 73 -5.76 4.15 15.30
CA THR A 73 -4.95 4.66 14.17
C THR A 73 -3.49 4.67 14.59
N LEU A 74 -2.61 4.19 13.72
CA LEU A 74 -1.16 4.15 13.91
C LEU A 74 -0.48 5.14 12.97
N LYS A 75 0.73 5.57 13.33
CA LYS A 75 1.55 6.46 12.50
C LYS A 75 2.23 5.71 11.35
N THR A 76 2.48 4.42 11.53
CA THR A 76 3.02 3.53 10.51
C THR A 76 2.13 2.28 10.36
N PRO A 77 1.95 1.75 9.12
CA PRO A 77 1.06 0.63 8.85
C PRO A 77 1.70 -0.73 9.16
N PHE A 78 2.49 -0.82 10.23
CA PHE A 78 3.26 -2.02 10.55
C PHE A 78 2.76 -2.72 11.82
N LEU A 79 2.61 -4.03 11.69
CA LEU A 79 2.17 -4.94 12.75
C LEU A 79 3.11 -6.14 12.77
N SER A 80 3.59 -6.52 13.95
CA SER A 80 4.33 -7.77 14.10
C SER A 80 3.38 -8.95 14.29
N SER A 81 3.71 -10.08 13.68
CA SER A 81 2.90 -11.30 13.72
C SER A 81 2.85 -11.91 15.12
N PRO A 82 1.70 -12.42 15.61
CA PRO A 82 1.56 -13.05 16.91
C PRO A 82 2.15 -14.48 16.96
N MET A 83 3.47 -14.57 16.82
CA MET A 83 4.22 -15.82 16.85
C MET A 83 5.25 -15.77 17.98
N ASP A 84 5.49 -16.89 18.65
CA ASP A 84 6.48 -17.06 19.73
C ASP A 84 7.91 -16.66 19.30
N THR A 85 8.24 -16.93 18.05
CA THR A 85 9.53 -16.60 17.43
C THR A 85 9.62 -15.17 16.87
N VAL A 86 8.54 -14.38 16.99
CA VAL A 86 8.48 -13.03 16.40
C VAL A 86 8.15 -11.96 17.45
N THR A 87 7.09 -12.16 18.24
CA THR A 87 6.53 -11.09 19.07
C THR A 87 6.31 -11.51 20.53
N GLU A 88 7.27 -11.15 21.37
CA GLU A 88 7.13 -11.05 22.82
C GLU A 88 7.21 -9.58 23.27
N THR A 89 7.54 -9.35 24.55
CA THR A 89 7.60 -8.02 25.18
C THR A 89 8.48 -7.02 24.42
N GLU A 90 9.70 -7.42 24.08
CA GLU A 90 10.69 -6.50 23.47
C GLU A 90 10.25 -6.02 22.09
N MET A 91 9.76 -6.94 21.24
CA MET A 91 9.24 -6.61 19.91
C MET A 91 8.03 -5.68 20.00
N ALA A 92 7.10 -5.94 20.92
CA ALA A 92 5.92 -5.11 21.10
C ALA A 92 6.26 -3.67 21.52
N ILE A 93 7.25 -3.49 22.39
CA ILE A 93 7.78 -2.17 22.79
C ILE A 93 8.42 -1.48 21.57
N ALA A 94 9.32 -2.17 20.86
CA ALA A 94 10.03 -1.60 19.72
C ALA A 94 9.07 -1.15 18.61
N MET A 95 8.08 -1.97 18.27
CA MET A 95 7.05 -1.64 17.29
C MET A 95 6.24 -0.41 17.70
N ALA A 96 5.83 -0.33 18.97
CA ALA A 96 5.09 0.82 19.48
C ALA A 96 5.91 2.13 19.42
N LEU A 97 7.20 2.08 19.79
CA LEU A 97 8.10 3.23 19.71
C LEU A 97 8.31 3.73 18.27
N LEU A 98 8.28 2.82 17.28
CA LEU A 98 8.36 3.14 15.85
C LEU A 98 7.00 3.54 15.23
N GLY A 99 5.97 3.73 16.05
CA GLY A 99 4.64 4.18 15.63
C GLY A 99 3.73 3.08 15.08
N GLY A 100 4.14 1.82 15.20
CA GLY A 100 3.39 0.61 14.86
C GLY A 100 2.77 -0.06 16.08
N ILE A 101 2.50 -1.36 16.00
CA ILE A 101 1.98 -2.18 17.11
C ILE A 101 2.53 -3.61 17.05
N GLY A 102 2.82 -4.20 18.21
CA GLY A 102 3.11 -5.63 18.31
C GLY A 102 1.94 -6.41 18.89
N ILE A 103 1.63 -7.57 18.30
CA ILE A 103 0.61 -8.50 18.79
C ILE A 103 1.32 -9.68 19.48
N ILE A 104 1.20 -9.78 20.79
CA ILE A 104 1.85 -10.85 21.57
C ILE A 104 1.17 -12.20 21.26
N HIS A 105 1.97 -13.22 20.97
CA HIS A 105 1.49 -14.58 20.73
C HIS A 105 0.80 -15.20 21.97
N HIS A 106 0.10 -16.31 21.78
CA HIS A 106 -0.60 -17.03 22.87
C HIS A 106 -0.08 -18.46 23.11
N ASN A 107 1.12 -18.77 22.59
CA ASN A 107 1.79 -20.05 22.81
C ASN A 107 2.56 -20.06 24.15
N CYS A 108 1.88 -19.70 25.23
CA CYS A 108 2.38 -19.62 26.61
C CYS A 108 1.19 -19.68 27.58
N THR A 109 1.43 -19.69 28.90
CA THR A 109 0.31 -19.64 29.85
C THR A 109 -0.36 -18.26 29.84
N PRO A 110 -1.66 -18.16 30.17
CA PRO A 110 -2.35 -16.86 30.26
C PRO A 110 -1.64 -15.86 31.19
N GLU A 111 -1.03 -16.34 32.27
CA GLU A 111 -0.28 -15.52 33.23
C GLU A 111 0.99 -14.96 32.62
N GLN A 112 1.72 -15.78 31.85
CA GLN A 112 2.91 -15.35 31.11
C GLN A 112 2.54 -14.31 30.05
N GLN A 113 1.47 -14.54 29.29
CA GLN A 113 0.98 -13.57 28.31
C GLN A 113 0.59 -12.25 28.97
N ALA A 114 -0.16 -12.30 30.08
CA ALA A 114 -0.55 -11.12 30.83
C ALA A 114 0.66 -10.35 31.37
N GLU A 115 1.72 -11.04 31.80
CA GLU A 115 2.96 -10.42 32.26
C GLU A 115 3.71 -9.74 31.10
N MET A 116 3.75 -10.35 29.91
CA MET A 116 4.29 -9.70 28.72
C MET A 116 3.52 -8.41 28.38
N VAL A 117 2.19 -8.46 28.38
CA VAL A 117 1.35 -7.27 28.15
C VAL A 117 1.60 -6.20 29.21
N ARG A 118 1.72 -6.58 30.49
CA ARG A 118 2.00 -5.67 31.60
C ARG A 118 3.34 -4.94 31.44
N LYS A 119 4.37 -5.61 30.92
CA LYS A 119 5.69 -4.99 30.69
C LYS A 119 5.70 -3.99 29.54
N VAL A 120 4.80 -4.12 28.56
CA VAL A 120 4.68 -3.20 27.41
C VAL A 120 3.91 -1.93 27.77
N LYS A 121 2.96 -2.03 28.69
CA LYS A 121 2.05 -0.95 29.10
C LYS A 121 2.65 -0.04 30.16
#